data_AF-A0A1Z4RY27-F1
#
_entry.id   AF-A0A1Z4RY27-F1
#
_cell.length_a   1.000
_cell.length_b   1.000
_cell.length_c   1.000
_cell.angle_alpha   90.00
_cell.angle_beta   90.00
_cell.angle_gamma   90.00
#
_symmetry.space_group_name_H-M   'P 1'
#
loop_
_entity.id
_entity.type
_entity.pdbx_description
1 polymer ?
#
loop_
_entity_poly.entity_id
_entity_poly.type
_entity_poly.pdbx_seq_one_letter_code
_entity_poly.pdbx_strand_id
1 'polypeptide(L)'
;MSQKKPSRLSTKPGVKPQLVNPDSWVESRNGNNDIANQSEPQGKTKRITFEVSEQQHQATKILAAQKGMTIKELMLSLLVTELIENQ
;
A
#
# COMPACT_ATOMS: atom_id res chain seq x y z
N MET A 1 -51.16 -32.65 -2.80
CA MET A 1 -49.87 -32.46 -3.50
C MET A 1 -49.62 -30.97 -3.66
N SER A 2 -48.36 -30.55 -3.45
CA SER A 2 -47.61 -29.39 -4.00
C SER A 2 -48.43 -28.23 -4.62
N GLN A 3 -48.13 -26.95 -4.39
CA GLN A 3 -46.86 -26.34 -4.78
C GLN A 3 -46.58 -25.03 -4.01
N LYS A 4 -45.34 -24.90 -3.52
CA LYS A 4 -44.77 -23.64 -3.02
C LYS A 4 -44.68 -22.64 -4.18
N LYS A 5 -45.19 -21.42 -3.99
CA LYS A 5 -45.13 -20.35 -5.01
C LYS A 5 -43.69 -19.81 -5.15
N PRO A 6 -43.22 -19.53 -6.38
CA PRO A 6 -41.88 -19.00 -6.63
C PRO A 6 -41.77 -17.52 -6.22
N SER A 7 -40.66 -17.19 -5.57
CA SER A 7 -40.26 -15.81 -5.24
C SER A 7 -40.03 -15.02 -6.53
N ARG A 8 -40.96 -14.11 -6.87
CA ARG A 8 -40.83 -13.23 -8.05
C ARG A 8 -39.95 -12.03 -7.68
N LEU A 9 -38.99 -11.74 -8.56
CA LEU A 9 -38.16 -10.55 -8.56
C LEU A 9 -39.02 -9.28 -8.45
N SER A 10 -38.83 -8.51 -7.39
CA SER A 10 -39.61 -7.29 -7.09
C SER A 10 -39.15 -6.12 -7.97
N THR A 11 -39.99 -5.71 -8.92
CA THR A 11 -39.86 -4.51 -9.76
C THR A 11 -40.40 -3.26 -9.07
N LYS A 12 -39.88 -2.90 -7.89
CA LYS A 12 -40.17 -1.58 -7.29
C LYS A 12 -39.15 -0.55 -7.81
N PRO A 13 -39.56 0.48 -8.59
CA PRO A 13 -38.69 1.58 -8.94
C PRO A 13 -38.66 2.54 -7.75
N GLY A 14 -37.60 2.51 -6.94
CA GLY A 14 -37.61 3.32 -5.73
C GLY A 14 -36.41 3.26 -4.81
N VAL A 15 -35.21 2.95 -5.31
CA VAL A 15 -33.97 3.24 -4.56
C VAL A 15 -33.13 4.11 -5.46
N LYS A 16 -33.11 5.41 -5.16
CA LYS A 16 -32.13 6.33 -5.74
C LYS A 16 -30.75 5.74 -5.45
N PRO A 17 -29.86 5.56 -6.44
CA PRO A 17 -28.46 5.30 -6.12
C PRO A 17 -28.00 6.48 -5.27
N GLN A 18 -27.57 6.17 -4.04
CA GLN A 18 -26.92 7.14 -3.19
C GLN A 18 -25.73 7.67 -4.00
N LEU A 19 -25.75 8.97 -4.30
CA LEU A 19 -24.72 9.66 -5.06
C LEU A 19 -23.45 9.56 -4.21
N VAL A 20 -22.61 8.57 -4.50
CA VAL A 20 -21.31 8.45 -3.86
C VAL A 20 -20.50 9.61 -4.40
N ASN A 21 -20.29 10.61 -3.53
CA ASN A 21 -19.54 11.81 -3.86
C ASN A 21 -18.13 11.36 -4.33
N PRO A 22 -17.69 11.69 -5.56
CA PRO A 22 -16.39 11.27 -6.08
C PRO A 22 -15.22 11.77 -5.23
N ASP A 23 -15.44 12.81 -4.42
CA ASP A 23 -14.45 13.37 -3.50
C ASP A 23 -14.19 12.50 -2.26
N SER A 24 -15.02 11.49 -1.95
CA SER A 24 -14.75 10.56 -0.83
C SER A 24 -13.48 9.72 -1.05
N TRP A 25 -13.04 9.58 -2.31
CA TRP A 25 -11.77 8.94 -2.63
C TRP A 25 -10.56 9.78 -2.19
N VAL A 26 -10.71 11.11 -2.17
CA VAL A 26 -9.65 12.04 -1.76
C VAL A 26 -9.51 12.07 -0.24
N GLU A 27 -10.63 12.00 0.48
CA GLU A 27 -10.65 11.97 1.95
C GLU A 27 -10.05 10.67 2.53
N SER A 28 -10.13 9.56 1.79
CA SER A 28 -9.55 8.27 2.19
C SER A 28 -8.02 8.23 2.15
N ARG A 29 -7.35 9.26 1.60
CA ARG A 29 -5.88 9.39 1.65
C ARG A 29 -5.36 10.17 2.85
N ASN A 30 -6.22 10.90 3.57
CA ASN A 30 -5.76 11.82 4.61
C ASN A 30 -5.95 11.31 6.04
N GLY A 31 -6.26 10.01 6.23
CA GLY A 31 -6.47 9.47 7.56
C GLY A 31 -6.46 7.94 7.62
N ASN A 32 -5.30 7.29 7.43
CA ASN A 32 -5.01 5.97 8.00
C ASN A 32 -3.54 5.60 7.76
N ASN A 33 -2.62 5.69 8.73
CA ASN A 33 -2.36 4.70 9.78
C ASN A 33 -2.16 3.23 9.34
N ASP A 34 -2.27 2.89 8.06
CA ASP A 34 -2.15 1.49 7.60
C ASP A 34 -0.70 1.00 7.42
N ILE A 35 0.31 1.83 7.69
CA ILE A 35 1.71 1.40 7.78
C ILE A 35 2.02 0.77 9.16
N ALA A 36 1.09 0.82 10.12
CA ALA A 36 1.31 0.30 11.48
C ALA A 36 1.25 -1.24 11.61
N ASN A 37 0.81 -1.95 10.57
CA ASN A 37 0.64 -3.42 10.60
C ASN A 37 1.63 -4.17 9.68
N GLN A 38 2.82 -3.62 9.43
CA GLN A 38 3.94 -4.49 9.08
C GLN A 38 4.45 -5.09 10.40
N SER A 39 4.10 -6.35 10.65
CA SER A 39 4.62 -7.15 11.75
C SER A 39 6.14 -7.14 11.74
N GLU A 40 6.75 -6.25 12.51
CA GLU A 40 8.19 -6.19 12.72
C GLU A 40 8.62 -7.14 13.85
N PRO A 41 9.81 -7.75 13.75
CA PRO A 41 10.41 -8.50 14.86
C PRO A 41 10.61 -7.58 16.08
N GLN A 42 10.51 -8.14 17.29
CA GLN A 42 10.64 -7.45 18.58
C GLN A 42 12.03 -6.83 18.77
N GLY A 43 12.27 -5.69 18.12
CA GLY A 43 13.41 -4.82 18.28
C GLY A 43 12.96 -3.42 17.86
N LYS A 44 13.45 -2.37 18.52
CA LYS A 44 13.10 -1.00 18.15
C LYS A 44 13.67 -0.71 16.76
N THR A 45 12.90 -0.92 15.69
CA THR A 45 13.32 -0.51 14.35
C THR A 45 13.46 1.00 14.33
N LYS A 46 14.63 1.48 13.93
CA LYS A 46 14.86 2.91 13.73
C LYS A 46 14.47 3.28 12.32
N ARG A 47 13.63 4.30 12.19
CA ARG A 47 13.29 4.89 10.90
C ARG A 47 14.35 5.93 10.53
N ILE A 48 14.86 5.83 9.31
CA ILE A 48 15.79 6.80 8.72
C ILE A 48 15.13 7.36 7.46
N THR A 49 15.18 8.68 7.31
CA THR A 49 14.72 9.37 6.11
C THR A 49 15.95 9.89 5.36
N PHE A 50 16.02 9.60 4.07
CA PHE A 50 17.11 10.08 3.21
C PHE A 50 16.60 11.20 2.31
N GLU A 51 17.32 12.32 2.31
CA GLU A 51 17.13 13.38 1.34
C GLU A 51 18.07 13.11 0.17
N VAL A 52 17.49 12.90 -1.01
CA VAL A 52 18.23 12.61 -2.25
C VAL A 52 17.67 13.46 -3.37
N SER A 53 18.50 13.70 -4.40
CA SER A 53 18.00 14.38 -5.60
C SER A 53 17.00 13.49 -6.34
N GLU A 54 16.11 14.10 -7.14
CA GLU A 54 15.15 13.33 -7.95
C GLU A 54 15.87 12.37 -8.92
N GLN A 55 17.01 12.79 -9.47
CA GLN A 55 17.81 11.94 -10.35
C GLN A 55 18.33 10.69 -9.62
N GLN A 56 18.83 10.85 -8.40
CA GLN A 56 19.27 9.72 -7.57
C GLN A 56 18.09 8.82 -7.21
N HIS A 57 16.95 9.40 -6.82
CA HIS A 57 15.75 8.65 -6.49
C HIS A 57 15.25 7.79 -7.66
N GLN A 58 15.27 8.34 -8.88
CA GLN A 58 14.94 7.58 -10.10
C GLN A 58 15.94 6.47 -10.39
N ALA A 59 17.24 6.74 -10.28
CA ALA A 59 18.27 5.71 -10.45
C ALA A 59 18.10 4.56 -9.45
N THR A 60 17.79 4.86 -8.18
CA THR A 60 17.51 3.84 -7.16
C THR A 60 16.28 3.00 -7.50
N LYS A 61 15.20 3.61 -8.01
CA LYS A 61 14.01 2.86 -8.47
C LYS A 61 14.36 1.87 -9.57
N ILE A 62 15.10 2.32 -10.57
CA ILE A 62 15.51 1.49 -11.70
C ILE A 62 16.37 0.32 -11.21
N LEU A 63 17.35 0.59 -10.35
CA LEU A 63 18.23 -0.44 -9.80
C LEU A 63 17.47 -1.48 -8.96
N ALA A 64 16.50 -1.03 -8.16
CA ALA A 64 15.65 -1.92 -7.37
C ALA A 64 14.82 -2.84 -8.28
N ALA A 65 14.22 -2.27 -9.33
CA ALA A 65 13.45 -3.04 -10.32
C ALA A 65 14.33 -4.06 -11.08
N GLN A 66 15.54 -3.67 -11.49
CA GLN A 66 16.49 -4.57 -12.17
C GLN A 66 16.89 -5.77 -11.29
N LYS A 67 17.02 -5.56 -9.98
CA LYS A 67 17.35 -6.62 -9.03
C LYS A 67 16.14 -7.41 -8.54
N GLY A 68 14.92 -7.02 -8.91
CA GLY A 68 13.68 -7.64 -8.44
C GLY A 68 13.44 -7.45 -6.94
N MET A 69 13.96 -6.36 -6.36
CA MET A 69 13.87 -6.06 -4.92
C MET A 69 13.07 -4.78 -4.69
N THR A 70 12.54 -4.60 -3.49
CA THR A 70 11.98 -3.30 -3.08
C THR A 70 13.11 -2.29 -2.81
N ILE A 71 12.79 -1.00 -2.87
CA ILE A 71 13.75 0.07 -2.53
C ILE A 71 14.26 -0.11 -1.08
N LYS A 72 13.39 -0.52 -0.16
CA LYS A 72 13.76 -0.76 1.25
C LYS A 72 14.84 -1.85 1.37
N GLU A 73 14.64 -2.97 0.69
CA GLU A 73 15.58 -4.10 0.71
C GLU A 73 16.91 -3.74 0.03
N LEU A 74 16.84 -3.04 -1.11
CA LEU A 74 18.04 -2.55 -1.80
C LEU A 74 18.86 -1.64 -0.88
N MET A 75 18.23 -0.65 -0.25
CA MET A 75 18.91 0.28 0.65
C MET A 75 19.49 -0.43 1.88
N LEU A 76 18.77 -1.39 2.45
CA LEU A 76 19.27 -2.21 3.56
C LEU A 76 20.51 -3.01 3.12
N SER A 77 20.46 -3.65 1.95
CA SER A 77 21.59 -4.42 1.42
C SER A 77 22.82 -3.54 1.23
N LEU A 78 22.66 -2.34 0.67
CA LEU A 78 23.77 -1.41 0.47
C LEU A 78 24.40 -0.97 1.80
N LEU A 79 23.57 -0.62 2.80
CA LEU A 79 24.06 -0.24 4.13
C LEU A 79 24.80 -1.38 4.84
N VAL A 80 24.32 -2.62 4.70
CA VAL A 80 24.98 -3.79 5.29
C VAL A 80 26.33 -4.03 4.61
N THR A 81 26.39 -3.96 3.28
CA THR A 81 27.65 -4.09 2.52
C THR A 81 28.66 -3.02 2.96
N GLU A 82 28.24 -1.76 3.00
CA GLU A 82 29.11 -0.65 3.41
C GLU A 82 29.62 -0.79 4.84
N LEU A 83 28.78 -1.28 5.77
CA LEU A 83 29.17 -1.48 7.17
C LEU A 83 30.16 -2.63 7.37
N ILE A 84 30.11 -3.64 6.49
CA ILE A 84 31.07 -4.76 6.48
C ILE A 84 32.39 -4.31 5.86
N GLU A 85 32.36 -3.53 4.78
CA GLU A 85 33.56 -3.05 4.08
C GLU A 85 34.37 -2.02 4.89
N ASN A 86 33.72 -1.28 5.79
CA ASN A 86 34.36 -0.26 6.63
C ASN A 86 34.70 -0.72 8.06
N GLN A 87 34.68 -2.03 8.33
CA GLN A 87 35.19 -2.66 9.57
C GLN A 87 36.55 -3.31 9.34
#